data_AF-A0A2N3II27-F1
#
_entry.id   AF-A0A2N3II27-F1
#
_cell.length_a   1.000
_cell.length_b   1.000
_cell.length_c   1.000
_cell.angle_alpha   90.00
_cell.angle_beta   90.00
_cell.angle_gamma   90.00
#
_symmetry.space_group_name_H-M   'P 1'
#
loop_
_entity.id
_entity.type
_entity.pdbx_description
1 polymer ?
#
loop_
_entity_poly.entity_id
_entity_poly.type
_entity_poly.pdbx_seq_one_letter_code
_entity_poly.pdbx_strand_id
1 'polypeptide(L)'
;MLQDLEQLQNHLQKHCEDFTPQALLSWEELRNYLLFFVKNLLHKAPERLLQVAYRLDLPENEFSEAFAKQDAEKIVEIILQRELKRLEFRKKYS
;
A
#
# COMPACT_ATOMS: atom_id res chain seq x y z
N MET A 1 -0.12 -17.58 -3.77
CA MET A 1 0.06 -16.66 -4.92
C MET A 1 -1.23 -15.93 -5.29
N LEU A 2 -2.27 -16.58 -5.82
CA LEU A 2 -3.52 -15.87 -6.16
C LEU A 2 -4.30 -15.38 -4.93
N GLN A 3 -4.44 -16.25 -3.92
CA GLN A 3 -5.13 -15.95 -2.66
C GLN A 3 -4.45 -14.85 -1.84
N ASP A 4 -3.13 -14.73 -1.95
CA ASP A 4 -2.35 -13.69 -1.26
C ASP A 4 -2.64 -12.31 -1.85
N LEU A 5 -2.66 -12.24 -3.17
CA LEU A 5 -2.91 -11.02 -3.91
C LEU A 5 -4.35 -10.53 -3.71
N GLU A 6 -5.33 -11.43 -3.65
CA GLU A 6 -6.71 -11.09 -3.28
C GLU A 6 -6.80 -10.55 -1.85
N GLN A 7 -6.15 -11.20 -0.87
CA GLN A 7 -6.14 -10.72 0.51
C GLN A 7 -5.43 -9.37 0.68
N LEU A 8 -4.40 -9.11 -0.12
CA LEU A 8 -3.69 -7.84 -0.17
C LEU A 8 -4.61 -6.75 -0.73
N GLN A 9 -5.19 -6.98 -1.91
CA GLN A 9 -6.07 -6.02 -2.57
C GLN A 9 -7.28 -5.68 -1.69
N ASN A 10 -7.91 -6.67 -1.05
CA ASN A 10 -9.04 -6.46 -0.14
C ASN A 10 -8.67 -5.62 1.08
N HIS A 11 -7.46 -5.80 1.63
CA HIS A 11 -7.00 -5.01 2.77
C HIS A 11 -6.72 -3.56 2.37
N LEU A 12 -6.07 -3.34 1.22
CA LEU A 12 -5.86 -2.00 0.70
C LEU A 12 -7.18 -1.29 0.41
N GLN A 13 -8.15 -1.95 -0.23
CA GLN A 13 -9.48 -1.39 -0.47
C GLN A 13 -10.20 -0.96 0.82
N LYS A 14 -9.99 -1.71 1.92
CA LYS A 14 -10.60 -1.42 3.21
C LYS A 14 -9.98 -0.19 3.90
N HIS A 15 -8.68 0.02 3.73
CA HIS A 15 -7.93 1.02 4.52
C HIS A 15 -7.57 2.28 3.73
N CYS A 16 -7.55 2.20 2.39
CA CYS A 16 -7.27 3.30 1.48
C CYS A 16 -8.56 3.76 0.79
N GLU A 17 -9.16 4.83 1.31
CA GLU A 17 -10.23 5.55 0.60
C GLU A 17 -9.68 5.98 -0.77
N ASP A 18 -10.43 5.70 -1.84
CA ASP A 18 -10.06 5.88 -3.27
C ASP A 18 -9.21 4.75 -3.91
N PHE A 19 -8.77 3.73 -3.17
CA PHE A 19 -8.16 2.53 -3.77
C PHE A 19 -9.26 1.52 -4.14
N THR A 20 -9.83 1.62 -5.34
CA THR A 20 -10.98 0.78 -5.76
C THR A 20 -10.77 0.12 -7.13
N PRO A 21 -9.86 -0.84 -7.26
CA PRO A 21 -9.76 -1.66 -8.47
C PRO A 21 -11.03 -2.50 -8.68
N GLN A 22 -11.55 -2.52 -9.91
CA GLN A 22 -12.81 -3.19 -10.28
C GLN A 22 -12.67 -4.71 -10.46
N ALA A 23 -11.46 -5.20 -10.60
CA ALA A 23 -11.12 -6.62 -10.77
C ALA A 23 -9.88 -6.98 -9.95
N LEU A 24 -9.64 -8.27 -9.78
CA LEU A 24 -8.40 -8.76 -9.19
C LEU A 24 -7.23 -8.42 -10.13
N LEU A 25 -6.27 -7.64 -9.64
CA LEU A 25 -5.11 -7.21 -10.42
C LEU A 25 -3.99 -8.25 -10.36
N SER A 26 -3.16 -8.38 -11.39
CA SER A 26 -1.87 -9.06 -11.26
C SER A 26 -0.93 -8.27 -10.34
N TRP A 27 0.19 -8.87 -9.93
CA TRP A 27 1.18 -8.20 -9.07
C TRP A 27 1.72 -6.91 -9.69
N GLU A 28 1.98 -6.93 -11.00
CA GLU A 28 2.49 -5.77 -11.73
C GLU A 28 1.42 -4.68 -11.82
N GLU A 29 0.19 -5.04 -12.16
CA GLU A 29 -0.94 -4.10 -12.22
C GLU A 29 -1.23 -3.48 -10.84
N LEU A 30 -1.19 -4.29 -9.77
CA LEU A 30 -1.35 -3.83 -8.39
C LEU A 30 -0.28 -2.81 -8.01
N ARG A 31 0.99 -3.10 -8.31
CA ARG A 31 2.11 -2.18 -8.06
C ARG A 31 1.92 -0.87 -8.82
N ASN A 32 1.57 -0.95 -10.10
CA ASN A 32 1.37 0.24 -10.94
C ASN A 32 0.16 1.06 -10.48
N TYR A 33 -0.92 0.41 -10.06
CA TYR A 33 -2.10 1.07 -9.51
C TYR A 33 -1.77 1.78 -8.19
N LEU A 34 -1.03 1.11 -7.28
CA LEU A 34 -0.53 1.72 -6.04
C LEU A 34 0.37 2.91 -6.32
N LEU A 35 1.27 2.81 -7.30
CA LEU A 35 2.14 3.91 -7.70
C LEU A 35 1.35 5.13 -8.18
N PHE A 36 0.34 4.90 -9.03
CA PHE A 36 -0.56 5.97 -9.46
C PHE A 36 -1.32 6.59 -8.29
N PHE A 37 -1.85 5.76 -7.39
CA PHE A 37 -2.55 6.19 -6.18
C PHE A 37 -1.64 7.05 -5.27
N VAL A 38 -0.45 6.58 -4.96
CA VAL A 38 0.53 7.29 -4.11
C VAL A 38 0.96 8.61 -4.75
N LYS A 39 1.28 8.62 -6.05
CA LYS A 39 1.63 9.86 -6.77
C LYS A 39 0.50 10.89 -6.70
N ASN A 40 -0.74 10.45 -6.89
CA ASN A 40 -1.89 11.33 -6.79
C ASN A 40 -2.04 11.90 -5.38
N LEU A 41 -1.89 11.08 -4.33
CA LEU A 41 -2.00 11.57 -2.96
C LEU A 41 -0.86 12.51 -2.59
N LEU A 42 0.39 12.21 -2.94
CA LEU A 42 1.53 13.11 -2.71
C LEU A 42 1.27 14.51 -3.29
N HIS A 43 0.69 14.58 -4.48
CA HIS A 43 0.49 15.85 -5.19
C HIS A 43 -0.77 16.60 -4.77
N LYS A 44 -1.87 15.88 -4.51
CA LYS A 44 -3.21 16.49 -4.31
C LYS A 44 -3.69 16.49 -2.87
N ALA A 45 -3.24 15.53 -2.07
CA ALA A 45 -3.73 15.33 -0.71
C ALA A 45 -2.69 14.59 0.16
N PRO A 46 -1.51 15.18 0.42
CA PRO A 46 -0.43 14.53 1.17
C PRO A 46 -0.88 14.10 2.58
N GLU A 47 -1.78 14.87 3.21
CA GLU A 47 -2.43 14.53 4.48
C GLU A 47 -3.08 13.14 4.45
N ARG A 48 -3.74 12.79 3.34
CA ARG A 48 -4.40 11.49 3.18
C ARG A 48 -3.40 10.35 3.08
N LEU A 49 -2.22 10.61 2.51
CA LEU A 49 -1.16 9.60 2.47
C LEU A 49 -0.60 9.31 3.87
N LEU A 50 -0.48 10.31 4.73
CA LEU A 50 -0.15 10.13 6.15
C LEU A 50 -1.21 9.27 6.88
N GLN A 51 -2.49 9.52 6.60
CA GLN A 51 -3.58 8.73 7.17
C GLN A 51 -3.54 7.27 6.70
N VAL A 52 -3.27 7.04 5.42
CA VAL A 52 -3.06 5.68 4.87
C VAL A 52 -1.90 4.99 5.57
N ALA A 53 -0.77 5.69 5.74
CA ALA A 53 0.40 5.14 6.41
C ALA A 53 0.10 4.68 7.84
N TYR A 54 -0.67 5.49 8.59
CA TYR A 54 -1.12 5.13 9.92
C TYR A 54 -2.07 3.93 9.92
N ARG A 55 -3.07 3.90 9.02
CA ARG A 55 -4.06 2.81 8.93
C ARG A 55 -3.44 1.46 8.55
N LEU A 56 -2.37 1.48 7.75
CA LEU A 56 -1.64 0.27 7.33
C LEU A 56 -0.50 -0.12 8.30
N ASP A 57 -0.28 0.67 9.35
CA ASP A 57 0.82 0.49 10.30
C ASP A 57 2.18 0.41 9.57
N LEU A 58 2.44 1.40 8.71
CA LEU A 58 3.70 1.51 7.97
C LEU A 58 4.84 1.92 8.92
N PRO A 59 6.08 1.45 8.68
CA PRO A 59 7.24 1.84 9.47
C PRO A 59 7.51 3.35 9.36
N GLU A 60 7.33 4.08 10.47
CA GLU A 60 7.34 5.55 10.51
C GLU A 60 8.62 6.15 9.93
N ASN A 61 9.80 5.64 10.30
CA ASN A 61 11.07 6.20 9.85
C ASN A 61 11.25 6.06 8.33
N GLU A 62 11.05 4.85 7.80
CA GLU A 62 11.21 4.57 6.36
C GLU A 62 10.18 5.36 5.54
N PHE A 63 8.94 5.39 6.02
CA PHE A 63 7.87 6.12 5.35
C PHE A 63 8.11 7.63 5.37
N SER A 64 8.50 8.21 6.52
CA SER A 64 8.73 9.65 6.67
C SER A 64 9.89 10.12 5.79
N GLU A 65 10.96 9.33 5.67
CA GLU A 65 12.07 9.63 4.77
C GLU A 65 11.63 9.63 3.30
N ALA A 66 10.90 8.59 2.87
CA ALA A 66 10.40 8.48 1.51
C ALA A 66 9.39 9.60 1.18
N PHE A 67 8.51 9.92 2.14
CA PHE A 67 7.52 10.99 2.04
C PHE A 67 8.18 12.36 1.91
N ALA A 68 9.19 12.67 2.73
CA ALA A 68 9.94 13.93 2.64
C ALA A 68 10.66 14.10 1.30
N LYS A 69 11.14 13.01 0.70
CA LYS A 69 11.76 12.97 -0.63
C LYS A 69 10.74 12.94 -1.78
N GLN A 70 9.44 12.85 -1.47
CA GLN A 70 8.37 12.58 -2.44
C GLN A 70 8.65 11.34 -3.32
N ASP A 71 9.32 10.34 -2.75
CA ASP A 71 9.71 9.11 -3.44
C ASP A 71 8.52 8.12 -3.47
N ALA A 72 7.65 8.30 -4.46
CA ALA A 72 6.46 7.48 -4.61
C ALA A 72 6.78 5.98 -4.80
N GLU A 73 7.86 5.64 -5.51
CA GLU A 73 8.27 4.25 -5.72
C GLU A 73 8.66 3.60 -4.39
N LYS A 74 9.41 4.33 -3.56
CA LYS A 74 9.81 3.83 -2.24
C LYS A 74 8.61 3.66 -1.31
N ILE A 75 7.64 4.57 -1.34
CA ILE A 75 6.41 4.45 -0.55
C ILE A 75 5.60 3.22 -0.98
N VAL A 76 5.47 2.95 -2.28
CA VAL A 76 4.82 1.74 -2.78
C VAL A 76 5.53 0.48 -2.31
N GLU A 77 6.86 0.47 -2.36
CA GLU A 77 7.66 -0.66 -1.85
C GLU A 77 7.37 -0.90 -0.37
N ILE A 78 7.37 0.15 0.46
CA ILE A 78 7.08 0.05 1.90
C ILE A 78 5.67 -0.54 2.14
N ILE A 79 4.65 -0.06 1.41
CA ILE A 79 3.29 -0.57 1.51
C ILE A 79 3.24 -2.07 1.18
N LEU A 80 3.82 -2.48 0.05
CA LEU A 80 3.81 -3.86 -0.39
C LEU A 80 4.56 -4.79 0.58
N GLN A 81 5.73 -4.36 1.07
CA GLN A 81 6.51 -5.12 2.05
C GLN A 81 5.74 -5.30 3.36
N ARG A 82 5.04 -4.26 3.84
CA ARG A 82 4.22 -4.34 5.04
C ARG A 82 3.06 -5.33 4.85
N GLU A 83 2.37 -5.26 3.72
CA GLU A 83 1.27 -6.17 3.41
C GLU A 83 1.72 -7.62 3.27
N LEU A 84 2.85 -7.87 2.61
CA LEU A 84 3.42 -9.21 2.50
C LEU A 84 3.76 -9.78 3.88
N LYS A 85 4.42 -9.00 4.75
CA LYS A 85 4.69 -9.40 6.15
C LYS A 85 3.41 -9.72 6.92
N ARG A 86 2.34 -8.94 6.74
CA ARG A 86 1.03 -9.19 7.36
C ARG A 86 0.45 -10.54 6.93
N LEU A 87 0.54 -10.87 5.64
CA LEU A 87 0.08 -12.16 5.10
C LEU A 87 0.93 -13.32 5.59
N GLU A 88 2.25 -13.17 5.63
CA GLU A 88 3.16 -14.18 6.18
C GLU A 88 2.88 -14.47 7.66
N PHE A 89 2.69 -13.42 8.46
CA PHE A 89 2.32 -13.56 9.86
C PHE A 89 1.00 -14.31 10.00
N ARG A 90 -0.01 -13.97 9.19
CA ARG A 90 -1.28 -14.69 9.18
C ARG A 90 -1.10 -16.16 8.84
N LYS A 91 -0.32 -16.51 7.81
CA LYS A 91 -0.08 -17.91 7.44
C LYS A 91 0.63 -18.70 8.54
N LYS A 92 1.52 -18.05 9.29
CA LYS A 92 2.32 -18.71 10.34
C LYS A 92 1.52 -18.97 11.62
N TYR A 93 0.52 -18.14 11.92
CA TYR A 93 -0.17 -18.16 13.21
C TYR A 93 -1.70 -18.33 13.11
N SER A 94 -2.23 -18.66 11.93
CA SER A 94 -3.66 -18.87 11.68
C SER A 94 -3.99 -20.33 11.36
#